data_AF-A0A8S3JSN0-F1
#
_entry.id   AF-A0A8S3JSN0-F1
#
_cell.length_a   1.000
_cell.length_b   1.000
_cell.length_c   1.000
_cell.angle_alpha   90.00
_cell.angle_beta   90.00
_cell.angle_gamma   90.00
#
_symmetry.space_group_name_H-M   'P 1'
#
loop_
_entity.id
_entity.type
_entity.pdbx_description
1 polymer ?
#
loop_
_entity_poly.entity_id
_entity_poly.type
_entity_poly.pdbx_seq_one_letter_code
_entity_poly.pdbx_strand_id
1 'polypeptide(L)'
;VIDKPKGSFFGSISDEDPCEYLIRVNTEAQFEFPLVRIKLIQDNVLQIGSNIQGLANLGPDLLVADDKGFLYRISWDGLLHQQLTLSINTLSYTTSLSSDRVFKLHKPDLYAKYIEFSPLLNGIGIIFSDGTS
;
A
#
# COMPACT_ATOMS: atom_id res chain seq x y z
N VAL A 1 -24.86 -10.61 17.51
CA VAL A 1 -23.46 -10.12 17.53
C VAL A 1 -23.08 -9.89 16.07
N ILE A 2 -22.96 -8.64 15.65
CA ILE A 2 -22.60 -8.32 14.24
C ILE A 2 -21.09 -8.52 14.15
N ASP A 3 -20.66 -9.52 13.37
CA ASP A 3 -19.24 -9.78 13.17
C ASP A 3 -18.65 -8.61 12.35
N LYS A 4 -17.50 -8.09 12.78
CA LYS A 4 -16.83 -6.98 12.06
C LYS A 4 -16.44 -7.45 10.65
N PRO A 5 -16.50 -6.58 9.63
CA PRO A 5 -16.03 -6.93 8.30
C PRO A 5 -14.56 -7.37 8.37
N LYS A 6 -14.30 -8.59 7.92
CA LYS A 6 -12.96 -9.16 7.78
C LYS A 6 -12.54 -8.93 6.34
N GLY A 7 -11.77 -7.86 6.10
CA GLY A 7 -11.15 -7.64 4.80
C GLY A 7 -10.12 -8.74 4.54
N SER A 8 -10.23 -9.41 3.40
CA SER A 8 -9.25 -10.38 2.92
C SER A 8 -8.75 -9.92 1.55
N PHE A 9 -7.44 -10.03 1.35
CA PHE A 9 -6.78 -9.55 0.14
C PHE A 9 -6.76 -10.63 -0.95
N PHE A 10 -7.20 -10.25 -2.15
CA PHE A 10 -6.82 -10.86 -3.42
C PHE A 10 -6.55 -9.72 -4.41
N GLY A 11 -5.38 -9.08 -4.32
CA GLY A 11 -4.94 -8.10 -5.31
C GLY A 11 -4.20 -8.81 -6.44
N SER A 12 -4.70 -8.65 -7.65
CA SER A 12 -4.02 -9.05 -8.88
C SER A 12 -3.55 -7.80 -9.61
N ILE A 13 -2.28 -7.75 -9.99
CA ILE A 13 -1.77 -6.76 -10.92
C ILE A 13 -2.20 -7.20 -12.32
N SER A 14 -2.88 -6.31 -13.04
CA SER A 14 -3.32 -6.51 -14.42
C SER A 14 -2.41 -5.71 -15.35
N ASP A 15 -1.70 -6.39 -16.24
CA ASP A 15 -0.73 -5.82 -17.20
C ASP A 15 -1.36 -5.45 -18.56
N GLU A 16 -2.68 -5.27 -18.63
CA GLU A 16 -3.37 -5.08 -19.93
C GLU A 16 -3.05 -3.75 -20.64
N ASP A 17 -2.41 -2.79 -19.98
CA ASP A 17 -1.78 -1.63 -20.62
C ASP A 17 -0.49 -1.19 -19.87
N PRO A 18 0.67 -1.06 -20.54
CA PRO A 18 1.97 -0.85 -19.89
C PRO A 18 2.15 0.53 -19.24
N CYS A 19 1.13 1.39 -19.29
CA CYS A 19 1.17 2.76 -18.76
C CYS A 19 0.17 3.00 -17.62
N GLU A 20 -0.68 2.03 -17.29
CA GLU A 20 -1.75 2.22 -16.31
C GLU A 20 -1.95 0.94 -15.49
N TYR A 21 -1.69 1.03 -14.20
CA TYR A 21 -1.88 -0.09 -13.28
C TYR A 21 -3.20 0.05 -12.54
N LEU A 22 -3.99 -1.03 -12.58
CA LEU A 22 -5.24 -1.12 -11.85
C LEU A 22 -5.01 -1.85 -10.53
N ILE A 23 -5.27 -1.17 -9.42
CA ILE A 23 -5.35 -1.79 -8.11
C ILE A 23 -6.79 -2.11 -7.83
N ARG A 24 -7.09 -3.41 -7.81
CA ARG A 24 -8.40 -3.93 -7.44
C ARG A 24 -8.43 -4.24 -5.94
N VAL A 25 -9.33 -3.58 -5.23
CA VAL A 25 -9.53 -3.74 -3.79
C VAL A 25 -10.90 -4.35 -3.56
N ASN A 26 -10.90 -5.56 -3.02
CA ASN A 26 -12.11 -6.28 -2.66
C ASN A 26 -12.35 -6.19 -1.15
N THR A 27 -13.54 -5.74 -0.77
CA THR A 27 -13.99 -5.74 0.63
C THR A 27 -15.21 -6.63 0.76
N GLU A 28 -15.14 -7.62 1.65
CA GLU A 28 -16.22 -8.58 1.87
C GLU A 28 -16.91 -8.32 3.22
N ALA A 29 -18.25 -8.32 3.20
CA ALA A 29 -19.08 -8.30 4.39
C ALA A 29 -20.08 -9.47 4.33
N GLN A 30 -20.14 -10.25 5.41
CA GLN A 30 -21.04 -11.38 5.53
C GLN A 30 -22.07 -11.11 6.62
N PHE A 31 -23.35 -11.23 6.26
CA PHE A 31 -24.47 -11.04 7.18
C PHE A 31 -25.20 -12.38 7.36
N GLU A 32 -25.36 -12.81 8.61
CA GLU A 32 -26.19 -13.96 8.97
C GLU A 32 -27.57 -13.48 9.40
N PHE A 33 -28.57 -13.74 8.57
CA PHE A 33 -29.98 -13.64 8.95
C PHE A 33 -30.51 -15.04 9.27
N PRO A 34 -31.58 -15.17 10.08
CA PRO A 34 -32.10 -16.47 10.51
C PRO A 34 -32.48 -17.44 9.36
N LEU A 35 -32.61 -16.94 8.13
CA LEU A 35 -33.09 -17.71 6.98
C LEU A 35 -32.22 -17.55 5.71
N VAL A 36 -31.26 -16.61 5.67
CA VAL A 36 -30.44 -16.34 4.47
C VAL A 36 -29.06 -15.82 4.88
N ARG A 37 -28.00 -16.34 4.25
CA ARG A 37 -26.67 -15.74 4.26
C ARG A 37 -26.51 -14.85 3.03
N ILE A 38 -26.26 -13.56 3.25
CA ILE A 38 -25.96 -12.61 2.18
C ILE A 38 -24.49 -12.25 2.28
N LYS A 39 -23.74 -12.45 1.18
CA LYS A 39 -22.36 -12.01 1.02
C LYS A 39 -22.36 -10.78 0.12
N LEU A 40 -21.95 -9.64 0.67
CA LEU A 40 -21.71 -8.42 -0.11
C LEU A 40 -20.22 -8.32 -0.40
N ILE A 41 -19.89 -8.12 -1.67
CA ILE A 41 -18.52 -7.89 -2.14
C ILE A 41 -18.51 -6.51 -2.78
N GLN A 42 -17.80 -5.57 -2.16
CA GLN A 42 -17.50 -4.29 -2.77
C GLN A 42 -16.20 -4.43 -3.55
N ASP A 43 -16.25 -4.07 -4.83
CA ASP A 43 -15.13 -4.14 -5.75
C ASP A 43 -14.77 -2.71 -6.19
N ASN A 44 -13.65 -2.21 -5.69
CA ASN A 44 -13.15 -0.88 -6.01
C ASN A 44 -11.91 -1.01 -6.89
N VAL A 45 -11.89 -0.25 -7.99
CA VAL A 45 -10.75 -0.20 -8.90
C VAL A 45 -10.15 1.19 -8.85
N LEU A 46 -8.89 1.29 -8.41
CA LEU A 46 -8.12 2.52 -8.45
C LEU A 46 -7.09 2.44 -9.56
N GLN A 47 -7.06 3.47 -10.39
CA GLN A 47 -6.08 3.62 -11.46
C GLN A 47 -4.92 4.47 -10.97
N ILE A 48 -3.70 3.97 -11.15
CA ILE A 48 -2.46 4.69 -10.83
C ILE A 48 -1.67 4.86 -12.12
N GLY A 49 -1.32 6.11 -12.44
CA GLY A 49 -0.60 6.50 -13.65
C GLY A 49 0.92 6.27 -13.58
N SER A 50 1.34 5.20 -12.92
CA SER A 50 2.73 4.79 -12.73
C SER A 50 2.83 3.29 -12.49
N ASN A 51 4.02 2.72 -12.66
CA ASN A 51 4.22 1.29 -12.53
C ASN A 51 4.33 0.89 -11.06
N ILE A 52 3.48 -0.04 -10.62
CA ILE A 52 3.48 -0.50 -9.23
C ILE A 52 4.60 -1.49 -9.01
N GLN A 53 5.50 -1.13 -8.09
CA GLN A 53 6.68 -1.92 -7.75
C GLN A 53 6.45 -2.77 -6.49
N GLY A 54 5.60 -2.30 -5.58
CA GLY A 54 5.39 -2.98 -4.31
C GLY A 54 4.06 -2.66 -3.65
N LEU A 55 3.56 -3.63 -2.87
CA LEU A 55 2.33 -3.54 -2.10
C LEU A 55 2.60 -4.04 -0.68
N ALA A 56 2.13 -3.31 0.33
CA ALA A 56 2.18 -3.74 1.72
C ALA A 56 0.86 -3.46 2.45
N ASN A 57 0.41 -4.42 3.26
CA ASN A 57 -0.77 -4.25 4.09
C ASN A 57 -0.41 -3.43 5.33
N LEU A 58 -1.01 -2.25 5.48
CA LEU A 58 -0.85 -1.33 6.61
C LEU A 58 -2.15 -1.29 7.43
N GLY A 59 -2.70 -2.44 7.80
CA GLY A 59 -3.89 -2.54 8.65
C GLY A 59 -5.15 -2.02 7.96
N PRO A 60 -5.67 -0.83 8.30
CA PRO A 60 -6.83 -0.23 7.61
C PRO A 60 -6.54 0.29 6.20
N ASP A 61 -5.27 0.32 5.78
CA ASP A 61 -4.87 0.84 4.49
C ASP A 61 -3.93 -0.13 3.75
N LEU A 62 -3.85 0.04 2.45
CA LEU A 62 -2.86 -0.54 1.56
C LEU A 62 -1.80 0.52 1.25
N LEU A 63 -0.54 0.18 1.49
CA LEU A 63 0.61 0.97 1.06
C LEU A 63 1.05 0.48 -0.32
N VAL A 64 1.27 1.41 -1.23
CA VAL A 64 1.61 1.12 -2.63
C VAL A 64 2.83 1.93 -3.03
N ALA A 65 3.85 1.26 -3.55
CA ALA A 65 5.04 1.88 -4.10
C ALA A 65 5.01 1.86 -5.62
N ASP A 66 5.35 3.00 -6.25
CA ASP A 66 5.53 3.08 -7.70
C ASP A 66 7.00 3.23 -8.12
N ASP A 67 7.22 3.18 -9.43
CA ASP A 67 8.52 3.36 -10.10
C ASP A 67 9.00 4.82 -10.18
N LYS A 68 8.13 5.78 -9.81
CA LYS A 68 8.44 7.22 -9.78
C LYS A 68 8.88 7.69 -8.39
N GLY A 69 8.95 6.78 -7.42
CA GLY A 69 9.40 7.07 -6.06
C GLY A 69 8.31 7.67 -5.17
N PHE A 70 7.04 7.36 -5.45
CA PHE A 70 5.91 7.69 -4.60
C PHE A 70 5.43 6.48 -3.81
N LEU A 71 4.99 6.76 -2.58
CA LEU A 71 4.30 5.83 -1.69
C LEU A 71 2.88 6.36 -1.49
N TYR A 72 1.89 5.61 -1.98
CA TYR A 72 0.48 5.91 -1.83
C TYR A 72 -0.11 5.13 -0.68
N ARG A 73 -1.03 5.77 0.04
CA ARG A 73 -1.84 5.13 1.07
C ARG A 73 -3.29 5.12 0.61
N ILE A 74 -3.81 3.92 0.39
CA ILE A 74 -5.14 3.68 -0.18
C ILE A 74 -5.97 2.96 0.87
N SER A 75 -7.12 3.50 1.21
CA SER A 75 -8.02 2.81 2.15
C SER A 75 -8.77 1.67 1.46
N TRP A 76 -9.20 0.68 2.25
CA TRP A 76 -9.92 -0.49 1.73
C TRP A 76 -11.31 -0.15 1.13
N ASP A 77 -11.81 1.06 1.36
CA ASP A 77 -13.00 1.61 0.69
C ASP A 77 -12.71 2.12 -0.73
N GLY A 78 -11.47 1.99 -1.22
CA GLY A 78 -11.05 2.40 -2.55
C GLY A 78 -10.68 3.87 -2.66
N LEU A 79 -10.66 4.61 -1.55
CA LEU A 79 -10.29 6.02 -1.55
C LEU A 79 -8.77 6.19 -1.46
N LEU A 80 -8.20 6.89 -2.44
CA LEU A 80 -6.81 7.34 -2.38
C LEU A 80 -6.71 8.55 -1.47
N HIS A 81 -5.94 8.42 -0.39
CA HIS A 81 -5.60 9.55 0.45
C HIS A 81 -4.44 10.35 -0.17
N GLN A 82 -4.75 11.20 -1.15
CA GLN A 82 -3.74 12.00 -1.87
C GLN A 82 -2.85 12.82 -0.90
N GLN A 83 -3.43 13.36 0.17
CA GLN A 83 -2.69 14.10 1.21
C GLN A 83 -1.68 13.24 1.99
N LEU A 84 -1.80 11.92 1.94
CA LEU A 84 -0.91 10.96 2.59
C LEU A 84 0.08 10.32 1.60
N THR A 85 0.12 10.80 0.36
CA THR A 85 1.12 10.36 -0.62
C THR A 85 2.48 10.93 -0.23
N LEU A 86 3.46 10.06 -0.05
CA LEU A 86 4.81 10.43 0.33
C LEU A 86 5.75 10.24 -0.85
N SER A 87 6.60 11.23 -1.13
CA SER A 87 7.73 11.01 -2.04
C SER A 87 8.90 10.44 -1.26
N ILE A 88 9.48 9.34 -1.74
CA ILE A 88 10.68 8.72 -1.17
C ILE A 88 11.83 9.73 -1.06
N ASN A 89 11.94 10.64 -2.04
CA ASN A 89 12.95 11.70 -2.06
C ASN A 89 12.80 12.75 -0.95
N THR A 90 11.63 12.80 -0.31
CA THR A 90 11.35 13.67 0.84
C THR A 90 11.52 12.95 2.17
N LEU A 91 11.70 11.62 2.15
CA LEU A 91 11.90 10.84 3.35
C LEU A 91 13.25 11.14 3.98
N SER A 92 13.17 11.24 5.30
CA SER A 92 14.29 11.43 6.19
C SER A 92 14.56 10.09 6.88
N TYR A 93 15.79 9.58 6.82
CA TYR A 93 16.16 8.30 7.40
C TYR A 93 17.31 8.44 8.39
N THR A 94 17.34 7.57 9.38
CA THR A 94 18.45 7.43 10.33
C THR A 94 19.13 6.10 10.07
N THR A 95 20.46 6.05 10.18
CA THR A 95 21.24 4.83 9.94
C THR A 95 21.25 3.89 11.16
N SER A 96 20.77 4.35 12.30
CA SER A 96 20.57 3.53 13.50
C SER A 96 19.49 4.12 14.40
N LEU A 97 18.85 3.26 15.20
CA LEU A 97 17.86 3.64 16.22
C LEU A 97 18.40 4.63 17.27
N SER A 98 19.72 4.68 17.45
CA SER A 98 20.40 5.55 18.41
C SER A 98 21.03 6.79 17.77
N SER A 99 20.89 6.99 16.46
CA SER A 99 21.49 8.12 15.74
C SER A 99 20.51 9.27 15.66
N ASP A 100 20.89 10.42 16.24
CA ASP A 100 20.18 11.69 16.08
C ASP A 100 20.41 12.32 14.69
N ARG A 101 21.34 11.78 13.90
CA ARG A 101 21.61 12.28 12.54
C ARG A 101 20.55 11.77 11.57
N VAL A 102 19.82 12.73 11.02
CA VAL A 102 18.82 12.52 9.99
C VAL A 102 19.41 12.83 8.62
N PHE A 103 19.37 11.86 7.72
CA PHE A 103 19.82 12.00 6.34
C PHE A 103 18.62 12.19 5.43
N LYS A 104 18.74 13.08 4.44
CA LYS A 104 17.77 13.19 3.35
C LYS A 104 18.16 12.23 2.25
N LEU A 105 17.21 11.44 1.80
CA LEU A 105 17.37 10.52 0.69
C LEU A 105 17.24 11.30 -0.64
N HIS A 106 18.24 12.13 -0.99
CA HIS A 106 18.20 12.88 -2.24
C HIS A 106 18.91 12.10 -3.35
N LYS A 107 18.20 11.14 -3.95
CA LYS A 107 18.66 10.39 -5.12
C LYS A 107 17.56 10.43 -6.19
N PRO A 108 17.74 11.19 -7.28
CA PRO A 108 16.82 11.11 -8.40
C PRO A 108 16.74 9.65 -8.89
N ASP A 109 15.54 9.21 -9.27
CA ASP A 109 15.23 7.86 -9.75
C ASP A 109 15.29 6.74 -8.69
N LEU A 110 15.39 7.09 -7.41
CA LEU A 110 15.22 6.13 -6.33
C LEU A 110 13.73 5.84 -6.11
N TYR A 111 13.37 4.57 -6.18
CA TYR A 111 12.03 4.09 -5.89
C TYR A 111 12.07 2.86 -4.98
N ALA A 112 10.96 2.56 -4.32
CA ALA A 112 10.85 1.38 -3.48
C ALA A 112 10.54 0.17 -4.35
N LYS A 113 11.50 -0.75 -4.46
CA LYS A 113 11.39 -2.00 -5.21
C LYS A 113 10.65 -3.09 -4.42
N TYR A 114 10.78 -3.05 -3.10
CA TYR A 114 10.03 -3.92 -2.19
C TYR A 114 9.63 -3.11 -0.96
N ILE A 115 8.43 -3.36 -0.47
CA ILE A 115 7.90 -2.75 0.75
C ILE A 115 7.25 -3.83 1.62
N GLU A 116 7.47 -3.75 2.92
CA GLU A 116 6.84 -4.62 3.89
C GLU A 116 6.55 -3.86 5.17
N PHE A 117 5.34 -4.01 5.70
CA PHE A 117 5.00 -3.46 7.00
C PHE A 117 5.18 -4.54 8.07
N SER A 118 5.92 -4.21 9.12
CA SER A 118 6.07 -5.04 10.31
C SER A 118 5.24 -4.47 11.46
N PRO A 119 4.12 -5.10 11.83
CA PRO A 119 3.32 -4.68 12.97
C PRO A 119 4.10 -4.73 14.29
N LEU A 120 5.05 -5.66 14.40
CA LEU A 120 5.88 -5.83 15.61
C LEU A 120 6.80 -4.64 15.84
N LEU A 121 7.36 -4.08 14.75
CA LEU A 121 8.24 -2.93 14.81
C LEU A 121 7.50 -1.60 14.64
N ASN A 122 6.19 -1.67 14.34
CA ASN A 122 5.36 -0.54 13.93
C ASN A 122 6.07 0.31 12.86
N GLY A 123 6.66 -0.36 11.88
CA GLY A 123 7.57 0.24 10.92
C GLY A 123 7.48 -0.41 9.55
N ILE A 124 8.02 0.28 8.55
CA ILE A 124 8.05 -0.17 7.17
C ILE A 124 9.49 -0.50 6.81
N GLY A 125 9.72 -1.73 6.35
CA GLY A 125 10.94 -2.12 5.66
C GLY A 125 10.81 -1.78 4.18
N ILE A 126 11.82 -1.14 3.62
CA ILE A 126 11.87 -0.77 2.21
C ILE A 126 13.17 -1.31 1.63
N ILE A 127 13.13 -1.89 0.43
CA ILE A 127 14.32 -2.11 -0.38
C ILE A 127 14.21 -1.20 -1.58
N PHE A 128 15.17 -0.32 -1.77
CA PHE A 128 15.20 0.63 -2.86
C PHE A 128 15.73 0.02 -4.15
N SER A 129 15.49 0.71 -5.27
CA SER A 129 15.91 0.31 -6.61
C SER A 129 17.43 0.12 -6.77
N ASP A 130 18.24 0.79 -5.95
CA ASP A 130 19.70 0.66 -5.90
C ASP A 130 20.20 -0.50 -5.01
N GLY A 131 19.27 -1.28 -4.43
CA GLY A 131 19.58 -2.41 -3.55
C GLY A 131 19.84 -2.03 -2.10
N THR A 132 19.73 -0.75 -1.72
CA THR A 132 19.81 -0.32 -0.32
C THR A 132 18.49 -0.59 0.42
N SER A 133 18.55 -0.65 1.76
CA SER A 133 17.40 -0.88 2.63
C SER A 133 17.37 0.11 3.79
#